data_AF-A0A926ZS79-F1
#
_entry.id   AF-A0A926ZS79-F1
#
_cell.length_a   1.000
_cell.length_b   1.000
_cell.length_c   1.000
_cell.angle_alpha   90.00
_cell.angle_beta   90.00
_cell.angle_gamma   90.00
#
_symmetry.space_group_name_H-M   'P 1'
#
loop_
_entity.id
_entity.type
_entity.pdbx_description
1 polymer ?
#
loop_
_entity_poly.entity_id
_entity_poly.type
_entity_poly.pdbx_seq_one_letter_code
_entity_poly.pdbx_strand_id
1 'polypeptide(L)' 'MILDVVIPGISGFELCRFIKTNSTNQQVPLLIFGGKNQAIHRLWTKNQGADAYRTKPNTPELPLNVI' A
#
# COMPACT_ATOMS: atom_id res chain seq x y z
N MET A 1 6.57 7.90 -4.23
CA MET A 1 5.96 7.85 -2.88
C MET A 1 5.61 6.41 -2.54
N ILE A 2 5.72 6.04 -1.27
CA ILE A 2 5.43 4.68 -0.78
C ILE A 2 4.31 4.77 0.27
N LEU A 3 3.31 3.90 0.15
CA LEU A 3 2.14 3.84 1.03
C LEU A 3 1.95 2.43 1.58
N ASP A 4 1.49 2.33 2.82
CA ASP A 4 1.03 1.08 3.41
C ASP A 4 -0.45 0.87 3.09
N VAL A 5 -0.90 -0.37 2.90
CA VAL A 5 -2.34 -0.69 2.81
C VAL A 5 -3.03 -0.41 4.13
N VAL A 6 -2.37 -0.73 5.25
CA VAL A 6 -2.96 -0.59 6.58
C VAL A 6 -2.30 0.60 7.26
N ILE A 7 -3.06 1.68 7.37
CA ILE A 7 -2.69 2.90 8.08
C ILE A 7 -3.81 3.16 9.11
N PRO A 8 -3.50 3.60 10.33
CA PRO A 8 -4.53 3.96 11.30
C PRO A 8 -5.47 5.05 10.74
N GLY A 9 -6.78 4.78 10.74
CA GLY A 9 -7.81 5.75 10.37
C GLY A 9 -8.14 5.90 8.88
N ILE A 10 -7.30 5.41 7.96
CA ILE A 10 -7.58 5.44 6.52
C ILE A 10 -6.91 4.26 5.80
N SER A 11 -7.58 3.70 4.80
CA SER A 11 -6.95 2.69 3.94
C SER A 11 -5.91 3.32 3.02
N GLY A 12 -4.78 2.64 2.82
CA GLY A 12 -3.81 3.03 1.80
C GLY A 12 -4.38 3.14 0.40
N PHE A 13 -5.45 2.38 0.11
CA PHE A 13 -6.18 2.47 -1.16
C PHE A 13 -6.96 3.78 -1.30
N GLU A 14 -7.64 4.21 -0.24
CA GLU A 14 -8.40 5.47 -0.23
C GLU A 14 -7.47 6.67 -0.34
N LEU A 15 -6.36 6.64 0.41
CA LEU A 15 -5.34 7.67 0.34
C LEU A 15 -4.65 7.71 -1.04
N CYS A 16 -4.38 6.56 -1.65
CA CYS A 16 -3.89 6.48 -3.02
C CYS A 16 -4.83 7.20 -3.99
N ARG A 17 -6.14 6.88 -3.93
CA ARG A 17 -7.14 7.51 -4.78
C ARG A 17 -7.14 9.02 -4.60
N PHE A 18 -7.19 9.49 -3.35
CA PHE A 18 -7.18 10.92 -3.03
C PHE A 18 -5.97 11.62 -3.65
N ILE A 19 -4.78 11.03 -3.52
CA ILE A 19 -3.54 11.60 -4.06
C ILE A 19 -3.55 11.61 -5.60
N LYS A 20 -3.96 10.51 -6.24
CA LYS A 20 -4.00 10.40 -7.71
C LYS A 20 -5.11 11.25 -8.34
N THR A 21 -6.17 11.60 -7.60
CA THR A 21 -7.21 12.54 -8.04
C THR A 21 -6.81 14.01 -7.91
N ASN A 22 -5.74 14.32 -7.17
CA ASN A 22 -5.23 15.68 -7.04
C ASN A 22 -4.32 16.01 -8.25
N SER A 23 -4.66 17.06 -9.00
CA SER A 23 -3.96 17.43 -10.24
C SER A 23 -2.46 17.66 -10.06
N THR A 24 -2.03 18.14 -8.90
CA THR A 24 -0.61 18.37 -8.59
C THR A 24 0.18 17.07 -8.42
N ASN A 25 -0.48 16.00 -7.98
CA ASN A 25 0.17 14.74 -7.59
C ASN A 25 -0.15 13.55 -8.50
N GLN A 26 -0.97 13.75 -9.53
CA GLN A 26 -1.45 12.70 -10.42
C GLN A 26 -0.29 11.91 -11.08
N GLN A 27 0.80 12.61 -11.42
CA GLN A 27 1.98 12.02 -12.07
C GLN A 27 2.99 11.42 -11.08
N VAL A 28 2.82 11.62 -9.78
CA VAL A 28 3.77 11.11 -8.79
C VAL A 28 3.68 9.57 -8.75
N PRO A 29 4.79 8.84 -8.95
CA PRO A 29 4.80 7.40 -8.85
C PRO A 29 4.43 6.93 -7.44
N LEU A 30 3.48 6.01 -7.34
CA LEU A 30 2.90 5.53 -6.09
C LEU A 30 2.97 4.00 -6.02
N LEU A 31 3.69 3.52 -5.01
CA LEU A 31 3.83 2.11 -4.68
C LEU A 31 3.09 1.82 -3.37
N ILE A 32 2.15 0.87 -3.41
CA ILE A 32 1.43 0.39 -2.23
C ILE A 32 2.07 -0.90 -1.71
N PHE A 33 2.30 -0.99 -0.40
CA PHE A 33 2.75 -2.20 0.29
C PHE A 33 1.66 -2.79 1.16
N GLY A 34 1.39 -4.10 1.06
CA GLY A 34 0.39 -4.73 1.91
C GLY A 34 0.58 -6.22 2.16
N GLY A 35 -0.42 -6.82 2.80
CA GLY A 35 -0.38 -8.20 3.28
C GLY A 35 -0.56 -9.28 2.21
N LYS A 36 -0.71 -10.52 2.68
CA LYS A 36 -0.60 -11.78 1.91
C LYS A 36 -1.59 -11.94 0.75
N ASN A 37 -2.70 -11.18 0.69
CA ASN A 37 -3.76 -11.37 -0.30
C ASN A 37 -3.48 -10.66 -1.63
N GLN A 38 -2.45 -11.13 -2.35
CA GLN A 38 -1.81 -10.35 -3.41
C GLN A 38 -2.70 -10.10 -4.65
N ALA A 39 -3.55 -11.04 -5.05
CA ALA A 39 -4.32 -10.93 -6.29
C ALA A 39 -5.40 -9.84 -6.20
N ILE A 40 -6.21 -9.87 -5.15
CA ILE A 40 -7.27 -8.88 -4.91
C ILE A 40 -6.67 -7.51 -4.66
N HIS A 41 -5.61 -7.42 -3.84
CA HIS A 41 -4.96 -6.15 -3.56
C HIS A 41 -4.31 -5.54 -4.80
N ARG A 42 -3.69 -6.33 -5.68
CA ARG A 42 -3.17 -5.82 -6.97
C ARG A 42 -4.28 -5.21 -7.83
N LEU A 43 -5.43 -5.88 -7.93
CA LEU A 43 -6.57 -5.39 -8.68
C LEU A 43 -7.09 -4.07 -8.08
N TRP A 44 -7.27 -4.02 -6.76
CA TRP A 44 -7.72 -2.82 -6.06
C TRP A 44 -6.74 -1.67 -6.21
N THR A 45 -5.43 -1.92 -6.04
CA THR A 45 -4.34 -0.95 -6.22
C THR A 45 -4.40 -0.31 -7.60
N LYS A 46 -4.52 -1.14 -8.65
CA LYS A 46 -4.65 -0.67 -10.03
C LYS A 46 -5.87 0.21 -10.23
N ASN A 47 -7.01 -0.16 -9.65
CA ASN A 47 -8.25 0.62 -9.73
C ASN A 47 -8.17 1.99 -9.03
N GLN A 48 -7.26 2.15 -8.06
CA GLN A 48 -7.03 3.44 -7.40
C GLN A 48 -5.97 4.31 -8.11
N GLY A 49 -5.42 3.85 -9.23
CA GLY A 49 -4.44 4.60 -10.03
C GLY A 49 -2.99 4.50 -9.52
N ALA A 50 -2.69 3.57 -8.61
CA ALA A 50 -1.32 3.28 -8.19
C ALA A 50 -0.53 2.57 -9.29
N ASP A 51 0.77 2.82 -9.31
CA ASP A 51 1.69 2.30 -10.32
C ASP A 51 2.15 0.87 -10.00
N ALA A 52 2.20 0.52 -8.72
CA ALA A 52 2.62 -0.80 -8.28
C ALA A 52 2.04 -1.21 -6.92
N TYR A 53 1.94 -2.52 -6.72
CA TYR A 53 1.66 -3.16 -5.43
C TYR A 53 2.78 -4.14 -5.09
N ARG A 54 3.29 -4.08 -3.86
CA ARG A 54 4.27 -5.03 -3.36
C ARG A 54 3.81 -5.65 -2.05
N THR A 55 4.02 -6.94 -1.90
CA THR A 55 3.72 -7.62 -0.64
C THR A 55 4.83 -7.30 0.36
N LYS A 56 4.45 -6.96 1.58
CA LYS A 56 5.40 -6.81 2.68
C LYS A 56 6.14 -8.14 2.90
N PRO A 57 7.44 -8.09 3.23
CA PRO A 57 8.15 -9.30 3.60
C PRO A 57 7.47 -9.91 4.82
N ASN A 58 7.13 -11.20 4.74
CA ASN A 58 6.69 -11.97 5.90
C ASN A 58 7.94 -12.37 6.68
N THR A 59 8.58 -11.42 7.35
CA THR A 59 9.50 -11.78 8.44
C THR A 59 8.62 -12.29 9.58
N PRO A 60 8.78 -13.54 10.04
CA PRO A 60 8.28 -13.90 11.34
C PRO A 60 8.87 -12.89 12.31
N GLU A 61 8.05 -12.15 13.04
CA GLU A 61 8.53 -11.41 14.19
C GLU A 61 9.14 -12.45 15.12
N LEU A 62 10.47 -12.53 15.15
CA LEU A 62 11.16 -13.17 16.25
C LEU A 62 10.64 -12.44 17.50
N PRO A 63 9.99 -13.13 18.45
CA PRO A 63 9.56 -12.47 19.67
C PRO A 63 10.81 -11.85 20.30
N LEU A 64 10.78 -10.53 20.50
CA LEU A 64 11.90 -9.74 21.04
C LEU A 64 12.25 -10.10 22.50
N ASN A 65 11.74 -11.22 23.03
CA ASN A 65 11.92 -11.68 24.40
C ASN A 65 12.51 -13.10 24.42
N VAL A 66 13.74 -13.25 23.89
CA VAL A 66 14.59 -14.39 24.25
C VAL A 66 15.94 -13.83 24.70
N ILE A 67 15.97 -13.32 25.92
CA ILE A 67 17.17 -13.22 26.77
C ILE A 67 16.72 -13.45 28.22
#